data_AF-A0A4S2MTL7-F1
#
_entry.id   AF-A0A4S2MTL7-F1
#
_cell.length_a   1.000
_cell.length_b   1.000
_cell.length_c   1.000
_cell.angle_alpha   90.00
_cell.angle_beta   90.00
_cell.angle_gamma   90.00
#
_symmetry.space_group_name_H-M   'P 1'
#
loop_
_entity.id
_entity.type
_entity.pdbx_description
1 polymer ?
#
loop_
_entity_poly.entity_id
_entity_poly.type
_entity_poly.pdbx_seq_one_letter_code
_entity_poly.pdbx_strand_id
1 'polypeptide(L)'
;MVMTKPPATKFPLATKKDIRDAYTDKISEVTDKIATYFGDGYTLVPNFEAIYPYAEAKDYGTSIGSAAFRYFESVVTYGKNLTDEGANDDAKSVLAEVIPTKTIKLVAEEDDKASYTGVRVNDEGELEIYFREDSFYSNTDYCCENIAQAIDEALFKKTPTALPLVTRKDLRDNWLAKKTDLEKELAEELNDTPFTLHFDAAAAWEALVAAWTALPKKKKSEIDLEAAKQNLGYCAYEYFSGLKSTISYRFGDDELMIEGFLEAVDKKEAHLVVVQELSDGRTYNDCVIEGETLLIRTVPGNWGVNTNDACEKLVELL
;
A
#
# COMPACT_ATOMS: atom_id res chain seq x y z
N MET A 1 16.62 25.68 4.59
CA MET A 1 16.43 25.12 5.93
C MET A 1 16.49 26.27 6.91
N VAL A 2 15.32 26.73 7.35
CA VAL A 2 15.23 27.77 8.40
C VAL A 2 14.34 27.16 9.46
N MET A 3 14.96 26.56 10.48
CA MET A 3 14.26 26.30 11.73
C MET A 3 13.59 27.60 12.17
N THR A 4 12.26 27.63 12.28
CA THR A 4 11.53 28.85 12.64
C THR A 4 11.89 29.30 14.06
N LYS A 5 12.35 28.36 14.91
CA LYS A 5 12.94 28.63 16.23
C LYS A 5 14.36 28.05 16.35
N PRO A 6 15.33 28.81 16.88
CA PRO A 6 16.69 28.31 17.08
C PRO A 6 16.73 27.23 18.17
N PRO A 7 17.56 26.18 18.03
CA PRO A 7 17.71 25.14 19.04
C PRO A 7 18.09 25.69 20.42
N ALA A 8 17.58 25.04 21.46
CA ALA A 8 17.92 25.35 22.84
C ALA A 8 19.40 25.04 23.10
N THR A 9 20.10 25.99 23.74
CA THR A 9 21.49 25.77 24.16
C THR A 9 21.60 25.19 25.58
N LYS A 10 20.52 25.27 26.35
CA LYS A 10 20.41 24.77 27.74
C LYS A 10 18.97 24.41 28.06
N PHE A 11 18.81 23.38 28.91
CA PHE A 11 17.52 23.00 29.48
C PHE A 11 17.41 23.39 30.96
N PRO A 12 16.23 23.84 31.43
CA PRO A 12 15.90 23.91 32.85
C PRO A 12 16.06 22.55 33.56
N LEU A 13 16.25 22.57 34.89
CA LEU A 13 16.43 21.33 35.67
C LEU A 13 15.19 20.43 35.59
N ALA A 14 13.98 21.02 35.63
CA ALA A 14 12.73 20.28 35.50
C ALA A 14 12.65 19.54 34.15
N THR A 15 13.02 20.21 33.06
CA THR A 15 13.11 19.61 31.72
C THR A 15 14.11 18.47 31.66
N LYS A 16 15.33 18.66 32.21
CA LYS A 16 16.34 17.59 32.26
C LYS A 16 15.86 16.37 33.04
N LYS A 17 15.15 16.60 34.14
CA LYS A 17 14.55 15.54 34.95
C LYS A 17 13.50 14.77 34.13
N ASP A 18 12.62 15.46 33.43
CA ASP A 18 11.60 14.80 32.60
C ASP A 18 12.22 14.01 31.43
N ILE A 19 13.24 14.54 30.75
CA ILE A 19 14.00 13.78 29.74
C ILE A 19 14.53 12.47 30.33
N ARG A 20 15.16 12.52 31.51
CA ARG A 20 15.67 11.31 32.16
C ARG A 20 14.55 10.34 32.53
N ASP A 21 13.59 10.79 33.32
CA ASP A 21 12.58 9.95 33.97
C ASP A 21 11.55 9.38 32.97
N ALA A 22 11.18 10.17 31.96
CA ALA A 22 10.10 9.82 31.04
C ALA A 22 10.59 9.27 29.69
N TYR A 23 11.79 9.67 29.24
CA TYR A 23 12.36 9.20 27.99
C TYR A 23 13.51 8.22 28.24
N THR A 24 14.64 8.68 28.80
CA THR A 24 15.87 7.87 28.91
C THR A 24 15.64 6.56 29.65
N ASP A 25 14.93 6.58 30.77
CA ASP A 25 14.72 5.40 31.60
C ASP A 25 13.73 4.39 30.98
N LYS A 26 12.95 4.78 29.96
CA LYS A 26 11.83 3.99 29.40
C LYS A 26 11.96 3.65 27.93
N ILE A 27 12.79 4.39 27.18
CA ILE A 27 12.84 4.28 25.72
C ILE A 27 13.23 2.89 25.22
N SER A 28 13.92 2.08 26.03
CA SER A 28 14.23 0.69 25.69
C SER A 28 12.98 -0.14 25.39
N GLU A 29 11.87 0.07 26.12
CA GLU A 29 10.61 -0.64 25.87
C GLU A 29 10.04 -0.35 24.48
N VAL A 30 10.25 0.88 23.99
CA VAL A 30 9.82 1.30 22.64
C VAL A 30 10.77 0.73 21.60
N THR A 31 12.08 0.81 21.83
CA THR A 31 13.10 0.26 20.92
C THR A 31 12.95 -1.25 20.74
N ASP A 32 12.65 -2.00 21.80
CA ASP A 32 12.44 -3.46 21.73
C ASP A 32 11.20 -3.83 20.88
N LYS A 33 10.12 -3.05 20.99
CA LYS A 33 8.93 -3.22 20.15
C LYS A 33 9.22 -2.84 18.70
N ILE A 34 9.97 -1.78 18.46
CA ILE A 34 10.40 -1.40 17.11
C ILE A 34 11.29 -2.50 16.52
N ALA A 35 12.19 -3.10 17.30
CA ALA A 35 12.98 -4.23 16.83
C ALA A 35 12.11 -5.43 16.39
N THR A 36 11.05 -5.71 17.14
CA THR A 36 10.07 -6.75 16.79
C THR A 36 9.40 -6.48 15.44
N TYR A 37 8.99 -5.23 15.20
CA TYR A 37 8.19 -4.87 14.03
C TYR A 37 9.03 -4.52 12.80
N PHE A 38 10.10 -3.76 12.97
CA PHE A 38 10.90 -3.20 11.86
C PHE A 38 12.24 -3.93 11.68
N GLY A 39 12.61 -4.81 12.62
CA GLY A 39 13.92 -5.45 12.70
C GLY A 39 14.91 -4.69 13.59
N ASP A 40 16.03 -5.32 13.93
CA ASP A 40 16.98 -4.78 14.90
C ASP A 40 17.76 -3.54 14.40
N GLY A 41 18.27 -2.76 15.36
CA GLY A 41 19.26 -1.71 15.11
C GLY A 41 18.69 -0.32 14.85
N TYR A 42 17.41 -0.09 15.14
CA TYR A 42 16.83 1.24 15.02
C TYR A 42 17.29 2.18 16.14
N THR A 43 17.61 3.42 15.75
CA THR A 43 17.97 4.51 16.67
C THR A 43 16.87 5.55 16.70
N LEU A 44 16.41 5.89 17.91
CA LEU A 44 15.37 6.90 18.13
C LEU A 44 16.03 8.22 18.53
N VAL A 45 15.82 9.25 17.72
CA VAL A 45 16.48 10.55 17.84
C VAL A 45 15.42 11.62 18.12
N PRO A 46 15.22 12.00 19.39
CA PRO A 46 14.16 12.94 19.79
C PRO A 46 14.45 14.39 19.44
N ASN A 47 15.72 14.73 19.16
CA ASN A 47 16.20 16.09 18.87
C ASN A 47 15.75 17.13 19.93
N PHE A 48 15.94 16.83 21.21
CA PHE A 48 15.44 17.66 22.33
C PHE A 48 15.79 19.14 22.21
N GLU A 49 17.00 19.47 21.77
CA GLU A 49 17.45 20.85 21.59
C GLU A 49 16.61 21.56 20.51
N ALA A 50 16.29 20.87 19.42
CA ALA A 50 15.52 21.44 18.32
C ALA A 50 14.03 21.57 18.67
N ILE A 51 13.45 20.62 19.42
CA ILE A 51 12.01 20.63 19.73
C ILE A 51 11.64 21.46 20.96
N TYR A 52 12.58 21.70 21.89
CA TYR A 52 12.31 22.42 23.15
C TYR A 52 11.68 23.81 22.95
N PRO A 53 12.12 24.67 22.01
CA PRO A 53 11.50 25.98 21.80
C PRO A 53 10.02 25.92 21.40
N TYR A 54 9.58 24.83 20.76
CA TYR A 54 8.18 24.60 20.39
C TYR A 54 7.38 24.12 21.60
N ALA A 55 7.96 23.24 22.41
CA ALA A 55 7.36 22.78 23.66
C ALA A 55 7.19 23.92 24.68
N GLU A 56 8.22 24.75 24.86
CA GLU A 56 8.19 25.88 25.79
C GLU A 56 7.09 26.89 25.42
N ALA A 57 6.92 27.17 24.13
CA ALA A 57 5.87 28.08 23.64
C ALA A 57 4.43 27.55 23.85
N LYS A 58 4.28 26.27 24.22
CA LYS A 58 2.99 25.61 24.47
C LYS A 58 2.84 25.16 25.93
N ASP A 59 3.68 25.69 26.83
CA ASP A 59 3.72 25.31 28.25
C ASP A 59 4.06 23.82 28.51
N TYR A 60 4.69 23.15 27.55
CA TYR A 60 5.17 21.76 27.63
C TYR A 60 6.68 21.66 27.83
N GLY A 61 7.40 22.77 28.04
CA GLY A 61 8.86 22.80 28.20
C GLY A 61 9.39 21.91 29.34
N THR A 62 8.58 21.60 30.36
CA THR A 62 8.94 20.68 31.45
C THR A 62 8.52 19.23 31.21
N SER A 63 7.96 18.91 30.04
CA SER A 63 7.39 17.60 29.70
C SER A 63 7.85 17.09 28.32
N ILE A 64 9.00 17.56 27.83
CA ILE A 64 9.49 17.24 26.48
C ILE A 64 9.94 15.78 26.33
N GLY A 65 10.46 15.17 27.40
CA GLY A 65 10.81 13.74 27.45
C GLY A 65 9.56 12.88 27.35
N SER A 66 8.54 13.22 28.16
CA SER A 66 7.22 12.59 28.08
C SER A 66 6.59 12.74 26.68
N ALA A 67 6.73 13.91 26.07
CA ALA A 67 6.24 14.18 24.71
C ALA A 67 6.95 13.32 23.65
N ALA A 68 8.29 13.32 23.64
CA ALA A 68 9.07 12.53 22.69
C ALA A 68 8.76 11.04 22.81
N PHE A 69 8.62 10.52 24.05
CA PHE A 69 8.24 9.14 24.28
C PHE A 69 6.92 8.78 23.57
N ARG A 70 5.87 9.61 23.73
CA ARG A 70 4.57 9.38 23.07
C ARG A 70 4.64 9.40 21.54
N TYR A 71 5.43 10.28 20.96
CA TYR A 71 5.63 10.29 19.50
C TYR A 71 6.19 8.94 19.02
N PHE A 72 7.18 8.38 19.71
CA PHE A 72 7.73 7.06 19.34
C PHE A 72 6.81 5.89 19.68
N GLU A 73 5.96 5.99 20.72
CA GLU A 73 4.90 5.00 20.96
C GLU A 73 3.88 4.93 19.81
N SER A 74 3.63 6.03 19.12
CA SER A 74 2.80 6.01 17.91
C SER A 74 3.44 5.17 16.81
N VAL A 75 4.76 5.26 16.61
CA VAL A 75 5.49 4.40 15.66
C VAL A 75 5.30 2.92 16.00
N VAL A 76 5.36 2.57 17.28
CA VAL A 76 5.10 1.20 17.75
C VAL A 76 3.68 0.76 17.39
N THR A 77 2.69 1.61 17.66
CA THR A 77 1.27 1.31 17.44
C THR A 77 0.96 1.04 15.97
N TYR A 78 1.40 1.93 15.09
CA TYR A 78 1.13 1.79 13.65
C TYR A 78 2.09 0.82 12.96
N GLY A 79 3.31 0.70 13.48
CA GLY A 79 4.28 -0.30 13.03
C GLY A 79 3.81 -1.73 13.29
N LYS A 80 3.16 -1.97 14.43
CA LYS A 80 2.48 -3.24 14.74
C LYS A 80 1.48 -3.60 13.63
N ASN A 81 0.61 -2.66 13.26
CA ASN A 81 -0.42 -2.91 12.24
C ASN A 81 0.19 -3.10 10.83
N LEU A 82 1.19 -2.29 10.48
CA LEU A 82 1.88 -2.37 9.20
C LEU A 82 2.55 -3.74 8.98
N THR A 83 3.11 -4.30 10.05
CA THR A 83 3.93 -5.53 10.00
C THR A 83 3.17 -6.77 10.47
N ASP A 84 1.85 -6.68 10.69
CA ASP A 84 1.03 -7.76 11.23
C ASP A 84 1.62 -8.37 12.52
N GLU A 85 1.81 -7.50 13.51
CA GLU A 85 2.48 -7.82 14.78
C GLU A 85 3.92 -8.34 14.63
N GLY A 86 4.55 -8.09 13.48
CA GLY A 86 5.89 -8.57 13.15
C GLY A 86 5.91 -9.87 12.35
N ALA A 87 4.76 -10.43 11.95
CA ALA A 87 4.70 -11.64 11.13
C ALA A 87 4.88 -11.38 9.62
N ASN A 88 4.74 -10.13 9.17
CA ASN A 88 4.85 -9.76 7.76
C ASN A 88 6.30 -9.42 7.37
N ASP A 89 7.06 -10.44 6.96
CA ASP A 89 8.46 -10.29 6.52
C ASP A 89 8.61 -9.39 5.28
N ASP A 90 7.61 -9.36 4.39
CA ASP A 90 7.62 -8.46 3.23
C ASP A 90 7.59 -6.99 3.66
N ALA A 91 6.77 -6.66 4.66
CA ALA A 91 6.74 -5.30 5.21
C ALA A 91 8.08 -4.92 5.85
N LYS A 92 8.71 -5.84 6.58
CA LYS A 92 10.04 -5.65 7.17
C LYS A 92 11.12 -5.42 6.10
N SER A 93 11.07 -6.19 5.02
CA SER A 93 12.00 -6.05 3.89
C SER A 93 11.87 -4.67 3.24
N VAL A 94 10.64 -4.21 2.97
CA VAL A 94 10.41 -2.85 2.43
C VAL A 94 10.88 -1.77 3.40
N LEU A 95 10.61 -1.91 4.70
CA LEU A 95 11.11 -0.97 5.71
C LEU A 95 12.65 -0.88 5.69
N ALA A 96 13.35 -2.01 5.60
CA ALA A 96 14.80 -2.04 5.50
C ALA A 96 15.31 -1.42 4.19
N GLU A 97 14.54 -1.52 3.10
CA GLU A 97 14.86 -0.90 1.82
C GLU A 97 14.71 0.63 1.86
N VAL A 98 13.62 1.14 2.43
CA VAL A 98 13.29 2.57 2.41
C VAL A 98 13.88 3.35 3.60
N ILE A 99 14.16 2.68 4.73
CA ILE A 99 14.80 3.26 5.91
C ILE A 99 16.14 2.57 6.19
N PRO A 100 17.11 2.60 5.25
CA PRO A 100 18.38 1.88 5.40
C PRO A 100 19.24 2.41 6.56
N THR A 101 19.03 3.66 6.97
CA THR A 101 19.73 4.28 8.11
C THR A 101 19.28 3.71 9.46
N LYS A 102 18.12 3.04 9.49
CA LYS A 102 17.42 2.60 10.70
C LYS A 102 17.30 3.73 11.73
N THR A 103 17.06 4.95 11.28
CA THR A 103 16.94 6.11 12.15
C THR A 103 15.52 6.63 12.12
N ILE A 104 14.96 6.90 13.30
CA ILE A 104 13.63 7.52 13.47
C ILE A 104 13.81 8.83 14.22
N LYS A 105 13.44 9.95 13.59
CA LYS A 105 13.64 11.30 14.12
C LYS A 105 12.32 11.95 14.47
N LEU A 106 12.30 12.71 15.56
CA LEU A 106 11.27 13.71 15.81
C LEU A 106 11.78 15.07 15.32
N VAL A 107 11.01 15.73 14.45
CA VAL A 107 11.39 17.00 13.82
C VAL A 107 10.22 17.99 13.82
N ALA A 108 10.53 19.28 13.84
CA ALA A 108 9.54 20.30 13.52
C ALA A 108 9.42 20.39 11.99
N GLU A 109 8.20 20.49 11.47
CA GLU A 109 7.96 20.72 10.05
C GLU A 109 8.33 22.16 9.68
N GLU A 110 9.06 22.33 8.58
CA GLU A 110 9.48 23.65 8.08
C GLU A 110 8.58 24.17 6.95
N ASP A 111 7.89 23.26 6.25
CA ASP A 111 6.94 23.62 5.20
C ASP A 111 5.51 23.53 5.79
N ASP A 112 4.75 24.64 5.81
CA ASP A 112 3.33 24.75 6.26
C ASP A 112 2.32 23.79 5.57
N LYS A 113 2.79 22.74 4.90
CA LYS A 113 2.06 21.66 4.26
C LYS A 113 1.43 20.70 5.26
N ALA A 114 1.98 20.57 6.47
CA ALA A 114 1.43 19.71 7.51
C ALA A 114 0.21 20.35 8.17
N SER A 115 -0.90 19.61 8.28
CA SER A 115 -2.08 20.08 9.01
C SER A 115 -1.84 20.08 10.53
N TYR A 116 -1.18 19.04 11.06
CA TYR A 116 -0.90 18.87 12.49
C TYR A 116 0.41 18.10 12.75
N THR A 117 0.39 16.79 12.51
CA THR A 117 1.51 15.86 12.70
C THR A 117 1.45 14.79 11.62
N GLY A 118 2.55 14.11 11.37
CA GLY A 118 2.57 12.98 10.45
C GLY A 118 3.92 12.30 10.42
N VAL A 119 4.05 11.31 9.54
CA VAL A 119 5.34 10.71 9.22
C VAL A 119 5.68 10.82 7.74
N ARG A 120 6.97 10.84 7.45
CA ARG A 120 7.55 10.76 6.10
C ARG A 120 8.90 10.05 6.16
N VAL A 121 9.34 9.48 5.03
CA VAL A 121 10.74 9.07 4.86
C VAL A 121 11.45 10.18 4.09
N ASN A 122 12.55 10.68 4.64
CA ASN A 122 13.37 11.71 3.99
C ASN A 122 14.31 11.11 2.93
N ASP A 123 15.01 11.97 2.18
CA ASP A 123 15.86 11.55 1.07
C ASP A 123 17.11 10.78 1.54
N GLU A 124 17.50 10.95 2.81
CA GLU A 124 18.55 10.18 3.48
C GLU A 124 18.11 8.76 3.87
N GLY A 125 16.81 8.45 3.79
CA GLY A 125 16.26 7.16 4.20
C GLY A 125 16.13 7.04 5.71
N GLU A 126 15.69 8.11 6.38
CA GLU A 126 15.31 8.15 7.79
C GLU A 126 13.80 8.34 7.90
N LEU A 127 13.17 7.73 8.92
CA LEU A 127 11.76 7.96 9.21
C LEU A 127 11.63 9.21 10.09
N GLU A 128 11.02 10.26 9.56
CA GLU A 128 10.75 11.49 10.29
C GLU A 128 9.30 11.51 10.78
N ILE A 129 9.13 11.60 12.10
CA ILE A 129 7.90 12.03 12.73
C ILE A 129 7.96 13.55 12.79
N TYR A 130 7.04 14.23 12.11
CA TYR A 130 7.00 15.68 12.07
C TYR A 130 5.77 16.24 12.80
N PHE A 131 5.90 17.46 13.31
CA PHE A 131 4.80 18.26 13.83
C PHE A 131 4.88 19.68 13.30
N ARG A 132 3.72 20.29 13.01
CA ARG A 132 3.63 21.72 12.68
C ARG A 132 4.02 22.54 13.92
N GLU A 133 4.67 23.69 13.72
CA GLU A 133 5.18 24.57 14.78
C GLU A 133 4.17 24.78 15.94
N ASP A 134 2.89 24.96 15.62
CA ASP A 134 1.82 25.21 16.59
C ASP A 134 1.13 23.97 17.17
N SER A 135 1.57 22.78 16.77
CA SER A 135 0.90 21.50 17.02
C SER A 135 1.75 20.52 17.82
N PHE A 136 2.85 20.99 18.43
CA PHE A 136 3.65 20.17 19.33
C PHE A 136 2.78 19.52 20.41
N TYR A 137 2.99 18.22 20.64
CA TYR A 137 2.27 17.39 21.61
C TYR A 137 0.76 17.20 21.34
N SER A 138 0.23 17.72 20.24
CA SER A 138 -1.15 17.47 19.83
C SER A 138 -1.27 16.12 19.16
N ASN A 139 -2.25 15.31 19.59
CA ASN A 139 -2.60 14.01 18.98
C ASN A 139 -1.39 13.07 18.76
N THR A 140 -0.45 13.04 19.70
CA THR A 140 0.76 12.20 19.62
C THR A 140 0.43 10.74 19.37
N ASP A 141 -0.71 10.26 19.86
CA ASP A 141 -1.11 8.85 19.71
C ASP A 141 -1.39 8.49 18.25
N TYR A 142 -1.79 9.47 17.42
CA TYR A 142 -2.19 9.30 16.02
C TYR A 142 -1.15 9.84 15.02
N CYS A 143 0.01 10.33 15.48
CA CYS A 143 0.95 11.04 14.61
C CYS A 143 1.59 10.17 13.53
N CYS A 144 1.52 8.84 13.65
CA CYS A 144 2.04 7.91 12.65
C CYS A 144 0.93 7.15 11.88
N GLU A 145 -0.32 7.64 11.87
CA GLU A 145 -1.42 6.94 11.20
C GLU A 145 -1.18 6.70 9.70
N ASN A 146 -0.45 7.63 9.08
CA ASN A 146 -0.12 7.59 7.66
C ASN A 146 1.19 6.83 7.36
N ILE A 147 1.72 6.02 8.30
CA ILE A 147 3.01 5.34 8.11
C ILE A 147 3.03 4.44 6.87
N ALA A 148 1.96 3.69 6.60
CA ALA A 148 1.88 2.84 5.41
C ALA A 148 2.01 3.67 4.12
N GLN A 149 1.32 4.81 4.06
CA GLN A 149 1.41 5.75 2.95
C GLN A 149 2.83 6.32 2.82
N ALA A 150 3.45 6.74 3.92
CA ALA A 150 4.80 7.30 3.90
C ALA A 150 5.85 6.28 3.40
N ILE A 151 5.72 5.01 3.80
CA ILE A 151 6.59 3.92 3.33
C ILE A 151 6.35 3.64 1.85
N ASP A 152 5.09 3.58 1.40
CA ASP A 152 4.75 3.33 0.00
C ASP A 152 5.19 4.49 -0.91
N GLU A 153 5.07 5.74 -0.47
CA GLU A 153 5.59 6.90 -1.19
C GLU A 153 7.12 6.85 -1.31
N ALA A 154 7.81 6.46 -0.24
CA ALA A 154 9.26 6.28 -0.26
C ALA A 154 9.68 5.15 -1.21
N LEU A 155 8.98 4.03 -1.16
CA LEU A 155 9.20 2.89 -2.06
C LEU A 155 8.95 3.31 -3.52
N PHE A 156 7.86 4.01 -3.80
CA PHE A 156 7.53 4.46 -5.16
C PHE A 156 8.58 5.42 -5.73
N LYS A 157 9.13 6.33 -4.91
CA LYS A 157 10.24 7.21 -5.33
C LYS A 157 11.50 6.43 -5.69
N LYS A 158 11.79 5.35 -4.96
CA LYS A 158 13.00 4.53 -5.14
C LYS A 158 12.87 3.52 -6.28
N THR A 159 11.72 2.83 -6.30
CA THR A 159 11.42 1.71 -7.19
C THR A 159 9.94 1.80 -7.61
N PRO A 160 9.58 2.64 -8.60
CA PRO A 160 8.17 2.89 -8.96
C PRO A 160 7.35 1.65 -9.33
N THR A 161 8.01 0.63 -9.88
CA THR A 161 7.38 -0.63 -10.30
C THR A 161 7.31 -1.68 -9.18
N ALA A 162 7.89 -1.41 -8.00
CA ALA A 162 7.69 -2.30 -6.86
C ALA A 162 6.24 -2.21 -6.38
N LEU A 163 5.65 -3.36 -6.04
CA LEU A 163 4.32 -3.41 -5.45
C LEU A 163 4.31 -2.72 -4.08
N PRO A 164 3.46 -1.70 -3.88
CA PRO A 164 3.26 -1.05 -2.58
C PRO A 164 2.78 -2.05 -1.50
N LEU A 165 3.07 -1.79 -0.23
CA LEU A 165 2.65 -2.64 0.88
C LEU A 165 1.13 -2.75 0.98
N VAL A 166 0.41 -1.66 0.76
CA VAL A 166 -1.06 -1.69 0.73
C VAL A 166 -1.57 -2.60 -0.39
N THR A 167 -0.92 -2.58 -1.56
CA THR A 167 -1.26 -3.45 -2.69
C THR A 167 -0.95 -4.91 -2.39
N ARG A 168 0.18 -5.21 -1.75
CA ARG A 168 0.52 -6.58 -1.33
C ARG A 168 -0.49 -7.14 -0.34
N LYS A 169 -0.94 -6.31 0.61
CA LYS A 169 -2.00 -6.67 1.55
C LYS A 169 -3.31 -6.98 0.81
N ASP A 170 -3.74 -6.11 -0.10
CA ASP A 170 -4.95 -6.32 -0.88
C ASP A 170 -4.88 -7.58 -1.75
N LEU A 171 -3.74 -7.83 -2.41
CA LEU A 171 -3.48 -9.07 -3.16
C LEU A 171 -3.64 -10.32 -2.29
N ARG A 172 -3.06 -10.31 -1.08
CA ARG A 172 -3.18 -11.43 -0.15
C ARG A 172 -4.63 -11.64 0.27
N ASP A 173 -5.30 -10.58 0.71
CA ASP A 173 -6.60 -10.66 1.37
C ASP A 173 -7.76 -10.86 0.37
N ASN A 174 -7.66 -10.32 -0.84
CA ASN A 174 -8.75 -10.33 -1.83
C ASN A 174 -8.50 -11.21 -3.05
N TRP A 175 -7.25 -11.44 -3.45
CA TRP A 175 -6.96 -12.33 -4.56
C TRP A 175 -6.52 -13.72 -4.06
N LEU A 176 -5.37 -13.81 -3.41
CA LEU A 176 -4.77 -15.09 -3.03
C LEU A 176 -5.66 -15.89 -2.08
N ALA A 177 -6.28 -15.24 -1.09
CA ALA A 177 -7.17 -15.90 -0.14
C ALA A 177 -8.48 -16.42 -0.76
N LYS A 178 -8.91 -15.87 -1.91
CA LYS A 178 -10.22 -16.19 -2.53
C LYS A 178 -10.11 -16.98 -3.83
N LYS A 179 -8.92 -17.01 -4.45
CA LYS A 179 -8.66 -17.62 -5.75
C LYS A 179 -9.13 -19.07 -5.84
N THR A 180 -8.78 -19.90 -4.84
CA THR A 180 -9.08 -21.33 -4.85
C THR A 180 -10.58 -21.61 -4.79
N ASP A 181 -11.33 -20.84 -3.99
CA ASP A 181 -12.79 -20.97 -3.95
C ASP A 181 -13.41 -20.56 -5.29
N LEU A 182 -12.91 -19.48 -5.90
CA LEU A 182 -13.39 -19.04 -7.21
C LEU A 182 -13.07 -20.05 -8.33
N GLU A 183 -11.90 -20.67 -8.31
CA GLU A 183 -11.52 -21.75 -9.24
C GLU A 183 -12.43 -22.96 -9.10
N LYS A 184 -12.79 -23.31 -7.86
CA LYS A 184 -13.73 -24.39 -7.58
C LYS A 184 -15.14 -24.07 -8.10
N GLU A 185 -15.65 -22.88 -7.77
CA GLU A 185 -16.96 -22.45 -8.25
C GLU A 185 -17.00 -22.41 -9.79
N LEU A 186 -15.93 -21.97 -10.44
CA LEU A 186 -15.83 -21.98 -11.90
C LEU A 186 -15.80 -23.40 -12.47
N ALA A 187 -15.11 -24.34 -11.81
CA ALA A 187 -15.10 -25.74 -12.24
C ALA A 187 -16.50 -26.37 -12.16
N GLU A 188 -17.28 -26.06 -11.13
CA GLU A 188 -18.67 -26.52 -10.99
C GLU A 188 -19.52 -26.06 -12.19
N GLU A 189 -19.36 -24.81 -12.65
CA GLU A 189 -20.04 -24.28 -13.86
C GLU A 189 -19.52 -24.90 -15.18
N LEU A 190 -18.41 -25.63 -15.14
CA LEU A 190 -17.76 -26.27 -16.30
C LEU A 190 -17.79 -27.80 -16.19
N ASN A 191 -18.89 -28.36 -15.65
CA ASN A 191 -19.07 -29.80 -15.46
C ASN A 191 -17.93 -30.46 -14.67
N ASP A 192 -17.56 -29.85 -13.54
CA ASP A 192 -16.47 -30.25 -12.65
C ASP A 192 -15.07 -30.28 -13.32
N THR A 193 -14.91 -29.59 -14.46
CA THR A 193 -13.62 -29.50 -15.14
C THR A 193 -12.73 -28.47 -14.45
N PRO A 194 -11.55 -28.84 -13.93
CA PRO A 194 -10.64 -27.89 -13.29
C PRO A 194 -10.22 -26.79 -14.25
N PHE A 195 -10.27 -25.55 -13.78
CA PHE A 195 -9.92 -24.37 -14.56
C PHE A 195 -9.08 -23.41 -13.70
N THR A 196 -7.92 -22.99 -14.20
CA THR A 196 -6.93 -22.23 -13.42
C THR A 196 -6.95 -20.75 -13.80
N LEU A 197 -6.88 -19.89 -12.79
CA LEU A 197 -6.88 -18.44 -12.95
C LEU A 197 -5.49 -17.86 -12.73
N HIS A 198 -5.02 -17.01 -13.63
CA HIS A 198 -3.68 -16.42 -13.60
C HIS A 198 -3.73 -14.91 -13.56
N PHE A 199 -3.12 -14.33 -12.53
CA PHE A 199 -2.92 -12.89 -12.41
C PHE A 199 -1.48 -12.58 -12.03
N ASP A 200 -0.75 -11.97 -12.96
CA ASP A 200 0.56 -11.39 -12.70
C ASP A 200 0.38 -9.95 -12.19
N ALA A 201 0.29 -9.82 -10.87
CA ALA A 201 0.10 -8.53 -10.22
C ALA A 201 1.27 -7.56 -10.45
N ALA A 202 2.49 -8.07 -10.60
CA ALA A 202 3.67 -7.23 -10.83
C ALA A 202 3.61 -6.63 -12.24
N ALA A 203 3.30 -7.45 -13.26
CA ALA A 203 3.14 -6.99 -14.64
C ALA A 203 1.97 -6.00 -14.78
N ALA A 204 0.84 -6.26 -14.11
CA ALA A 204 -0.30 -5.35 -14.12
C ALA A 204 0.03 -4.00 -13.47
N TRP A 205 0.68 -4.02 -12.31
CA TRP A 205 1.13 -2.80 -11.63
C TRP A 205 2.12 -2.01 -12.48
N GLU A 206 3.11 -2.69 -13.07
CA GLU A 206 4.08 -2.07 -13.97
C GLU A 206 3.40 -1.39 -15.17
N ALA A 207 2.43 -2.06 -15.81
CA ALA A 207 1.67 -1.49 -16.92
C ALA A 207 0.88 -0.23 -16.51
N LEU A 208 0.24 -0.25 -15.34
CA LEU A 208 -0.49 0.90 -14.79
C LEU A 208 0.44 2.07 -14.48
N VAL A 209 1.58 1.81 -13.84
CA VAL A 209 2.58 2.83 -13.51
C VAL A 209 3.20 3.42 -14.78
N ALA A 210 3.52 2.60 -15.77
CA ALA A 210 4.08 3.05 -17.04
C ALA A 210 3.10 3.97 -17.79
N ALA A 211 1.84 3.56 -17.90
CA ALA A 211 0.80 4.36 -18.55
C ALA A 211 0.53 5.66 -17.77
N TRP A 212 0.40 5.59 -16.45
CA TRP A 212 0.22 6.77 -15.61
C TRP A 212 1.39 7.73 -15.77
N THR A 213 2.64 7.23 -15.77
CA THR A 213 3.87 8.02 -15.92
C THR A 213 3.92 8.74 -17.26
N ALA A 214 3.52 8.09 -18.34
CA ALA A 214 3.49 8.67 -19.69
C ALA A 214 2.45 9.80 -19.85
N LEU A 215 1.42 9.86 -19.00
CA LEU A 215 0.40 10.91 -19.07
C LEU A 215 0.96 12.28 -18.67
N PRO A 216 0.60 13.36 -19.41
CA PRO A 216 0.93 14.72 -19.00
C PRO A 216 0.22 15.06 -17.68
N LYS A 217 0.80 15.94 -16.87
CA LYS A 217 0.29 16.31 -15.52
C LYS A 217 -1.23 16.57 -15.48
N LYS A 218 -1.77 17.27 -16.48
CA LYS A 218 -3.20 17.62 -16.59
C LYS A 218 -4.14 16.45 -16.89
N LYS A 219 -3.60 15.28 -17.23
CA LYS A 219 -4.33 14.05 -17.58
C LYS A 219 -4.05 12.90 -16.60
N LYS A 220 -3.26 13.12 -15.55
CA LYS A 220 -2.92 12.05 -14.59
C LYS A 220 -4.16 11.39 -13.95
N SER A 221 -5.27 12.11 -13.85
CA SER A 221 -6.56 11.59 -13.36
C SER A 221 -7.28 10.67 -14.35
N GLU A 222 -6.79 10.50 -15.60
CA GLU A 222 -7.31 9.49 -16.54
C GLU A 222 -6.95 8.07 -16.10
N ILE A 223 -5.97 7.91 -15.19
CA ILE A 223 -5.63 6.64 -14.55
C ILE A 223 -5.61 6.87 -13.04
N ASP A 224 -6.56 6.28 -12.32
CA ASP A 224 -6.62 6.36 -10.86
C ASP A 224 -5.65 5.35 -10.22
N LEU A 225 -4.37 5.71 -10.25
CA LEU A 225 -3.30 4.87 -9.70
C LEU A 225 -3.45 4.65 -8.19
N GLU A 226 -4.08 5.58 -7.47
CA GLU A 226 -4.32 5.45 -6.03
C GLU A 226 -5.41 4.42 -5.73
N ALA A 227 -6.52 4.45 -6.48
CA ALA A 227 -7.54 3.40 -6.37
C ALA A 227 -6.98 2.04 -6.78
N ALA A 228 -6.18 1.98 -7.85
CA ALA A 228 -5.52 0.74 -8.27
C ALA A 228 -4.55 0.22 -7.20
N LYS A 229 -3.76 1.10 -6.57
CA LYS A 229 -2.87 0.75 -5.45
C LYS A 229 -3.63 0.10 -4.29
N GLN A 230 -4.83 0.60 -3.97
CA GLN A 230 -5.63 0.10 -2.85
C GLN A 230 -6.39 -1.19 -3.17
N ASN A 231 -6.76 -1.43 -4.43
CA ASN A 231 -7.74 -2.47 -4.81
C ASN A 231 -7.26 -3.41 -5.94
N LEU A 232 -5.95 -3.53 -6.20
CA LEU A 232 -5.43 -4.35 -7.29
C LEU A 232 -5.88 -5.82 -7.23
N GLY A 233 -5.78 -6.45 -6.05
CA GLY A 233 -6.23 -7.82 -5.81
C GLY A 233 -7.74 -7.95 -5.83
N TYR A 234 -8.47 -6.99 -5.23
CA TYR A 234 -9.92 -6.95 -5.30
C TYR A 234 -10.43 -6.87 -6.75
N CYS A 235 -9.90 -5.96 -7.56
CA CYS A 235 -10.28 -5.83 -8.97
C CYS A 235 -9.95 -7.11 -9.76
N ALA A 236 -8.79 -7.74 -9.50
CA ALA A 236 -8.45 -9.01 -10.15
C ALA A 236 -9.47 -10.10 -9.84
N TYR A 237 -9.87 -10.25 -8.58
CA TYR A 237 -10.96 -11.16 -8.20
C TYR A 237 -12.26 -10.85 -8.95
N GLU A 238 -12.65 -9.58 -9.01
CA GLU A 238 -13.89 -9.15 -9.68
C GLU A 238 -13.89 -9.46 -11.18
N TYR A 239 -12.75 -9.32 -11.88
CA TYR A 239 -12.65 -9.70 -13.31
C TYR A 239 -12.94 -11.19 -13.52
N PHE A 240 -12.36 -12.06 -12.70
CA PHE A 240 -12.60 -13.50 -12.80
C PHE A 240 -13.98 -13.92 -12.31
N SER A 241 -14.52 -13.23 -11.30
CA SER A 241 -15.91 -13.40 -10.89
C SER A 241 -16.88 -13.03 -12.02
N GLY A 242 -16.55 -12.00 -12.82
CA GLY A 242 -17.26 -11.65 -14.05
C GLY A 242 -17.22 -12.75 -15.11
N LEU A 243 -16.07 -13.41 -15.30
CA LEU A 243 -15.97 -14.61 -16.15
C LEU A 243 -16.91 -15.72 -15.68
N LYS A 244 -16.85 -16.08 -14.40
CA LYS A 244 -17.73 -17.11 -13.83
C LYS A 244 -19.21 -16.75 -14.05
N SER A 245 -19.58 -15.51 -13.75
CA SER A 245 -20.94 -15.01 -13.92
C SER A 245 -21.40 -15.09 -15.38
N THR A 246 -20.50 -14.81 -16.33
CA THR A 246 -20.79 -14.96 -17.76
C THR A 246 -21.05 -16.41 -18.13
N ILE A 247 -20.20 -17.34 -17.70
CA ILE A 247 -20.36 -18.78 -17.98
C ILE A 247 -21.70 -19.27 -17.42
N SER A 248 -21.96 -19.00 -16.14
CA SER A 248 -23.20 -19.41 -15.47
C SER A 248 -24.46 -18.87 -16.18
N TYR A 249 -24.44 -17.60 -16.59
CA TYR A 249 -25.61 -16.97 -17.22
C TYR A 249 -25.77 -17.31 -18.71
N ARG A 250 -24.67 -17.46 -19.46
CA ARG A 250 -24.69 -17.62 -20.92
C ARG A 250 -24.63 -19.06 -21.37
N PHE A 251 -23.90 -19.91 -20.65
CA PHE A 251 -23.83 -21.34 -20.95
C PHE A 251 -24.88 -22.07 -20.13
N GLY A 252 -24.95 -21.79 -18.82
CA GLY A 252 -25.81 -22.54 -17.91
C GLY A 252 -25.51 -24.04 -17.98
N ASP A 253 -26.55 -24.88 -18.07
CA ASP A 253 -26.41 -26.34 -18.20
C ASP A 253 -26.25 -26.81 -19.67
N ASP A 254 -25.97 -25.91 -20.63
CA ASP A 254 -25.82 -26.28 -22.04
C ASP A 254 -24.47 -26.97 -22.29
N GLU A 255 -24.50 -28.31 -22.38
CA GLU A 255 -23.33 -29.16 -22.62
C GLU A 255 -22.54 -28.74 -23.86
N LEU A 256 -23.20 -28.32 -24.96
CA LEU A 256 -22.51 -27.94 -26.20
C LEU A 256 -21.73 -26.63 -26.03
N MET A 257 -22.25 -25.70 -25.25
CA MET A 257 -21.56 -24.44 -24.93
C MET A 257 -20.34 -24.68 -24.04
N ILE A 258 -20.49 -25.55 -23.03
CA ILE A 258 -19.39 -25.93 -22.13
C ILE A 258 -18.31 -26.67 -22.91
N GLU A 259 -18.67 -27.69 -23.70
CA GLU A 259 -17.72 -28.44 -24.54
C GLU A 259 -17.00 -27.52 -25.52
N GLY A 260 -17.73 -26.67 -26.25
CA GLY A 260 -17.13 -25.72 -27.20
C GLY A 260 -16.16 -24.75 -26.54
N PHE A 261 -16.47 -24.25 -25.33
CA PHE A 261 -15.55 -23.43 -24.57
C PHE A 261 -14.29 -24.18 -24.13
N LEU A 262 -14.46 -25.39 -23.60
CA LEU A 262 -13.33 -26.22 -23.14
C LEU A 262 -12.45 -26.70 -24.31
N GLU A 263 -13.01 -26.86 -25.51
CA GLU A 263 -12.23 -27.13 -26.74
C GLU A 263 -11.46 -25.89 -27.20
N ALA A 264 -12.08 -24.70 -27.16
CA ALA A 264 -11.41 -23.46 -27.56
C ALA A 264 -10.32 -23.03 -26.58
N VAL A 265 -10.49 -23.32 -25.28
CA VAL A 265 -9.56 -23.03 -24.19
C VAL A 265 -8.98 -24.33 -23.63
N ASP A 266 -8.30 -25.11 -24.48
CA ASP A 266 -7.83 -26.46 -24.14
C ASP A 266 -6.91 -26.50 -22.91
N LYS A 267 -6.14 -25.44 -22.67
CA LYS A 267 -5.28 -25.32 -21.47
C LYS A 267 -6.08 -25.16 -20.19
N LYS A 268 -7.37 -24.81 -20.27
CA LYS A 268 -8.28 -24.59 -19.13
C LYS A 268 -7.73 -23.52 -18.18
N GLU A 269 -7.24 -22.44 -18.77
CA GLU A 269 -6.60 -21.34 -18.09
C GLU A 269 -7.16 -20.00 -18.57
N ALA A 270 -7.38 -19.08 -17.62
CA ALA A 270 -7.68 -17.68 -17.93
C ALA A 270 -6.66 -16.75 -17.29
N HIS A 271 -6.21 -15.76 -18.07
CA HIS A 271 -5.22 -14.78 -17.65
C HIS A 271 -5.82 -13.38 -17.67
N LEU A 272 -5.69 -12.65 -16.57
CA LEU A 272 -6.01 -11.22 -16.52
C LEU A 272 -4.77 -10.42 -16.92
N VAL A 273 -4.89 -9.62 -17.97
CA VAL A 273 -3.79 -8.81 -18.52
C VAL A 273 -4.19 -7.36 -18.75
N VAL A 274 -3.25 -6.45 -18.51
CA VAL A 274 -3.39 -5.03 -18.85
C VAL A 274 -2.74 -4.79 -20.20
N VAL A 275 -3.52 -4.35 -21.19
CA VAL A 275 -3.08 -4.11 -22.57
C VAL A 275 -3.15 -2.62 -22.92
N GLN A 276 -2.55 -2.23 -24.04
CA GLN A 276 -2.60 -0.84 -24.50
C GLN A 276 -3.91 -0.50 -25.20
N GLU A 277 -4.47 -1.47 -25.93
CA GLU A 277 -5.68 -1.31 -26.73
C GLU A 277 -6.53 -2.58 -26.62
N LEU A 278 -7.84 -2.40 -26.65
CA LEU A 278 -8.82 -3.49 -26.71
C LEU A 278 -9.20 -3.78 -28.17
N SER A 279 -9.91 -4.88 -28.40
CA SER A 279 -10.51 -5.19 -29.69
C SER A 279 -11.51 -4.13 -30.13
N ASP A 280 -11.72 -4.02 -31.44
CA ASP A 280 -12.62 -3.04 -32.04
C ASP A 280 -14.02 -3.04 -31.40
N GLY A 281 -14.51 -1.86 -31.04
CA GLY A 281 -15.82 -1.68 -30.41
C GLY A 281 -15.88 -1.95 -28.92
N ARG A 282 -14.77 -2.33 -28.27
CA ARG A 282 -14.67 -2.51 -26.82
C ARG A 282 -14.20 -1.23 -26.15
N THR A 283 -14.85 -0.87 -25.04
CA THR A 283 -14.56 0.39 -24.32
C THR A 283 -13.82 0.16 -23.01
N TYR A 284 -14.30 -0.76 -22.17
CA TYR A 284 -13.77 -0.96 -20.82
C TYR A 284 -12.83 -2.15 -20.74
N ASN A 285 -13.33 -3.31 -21.17
CA ASN A 285 -12.67 -4.60 -21.07
C ASN A 285 -13.11 -5.49 -22.24
N ASP A 286 -12.36 -6.53 -22.52
CA ASP A 286 -12.79 -7.62 -23.39
C ASP A 286 -12.14 -8.96 -23.02
N CYS A 287 -12.53 -10.00 -23.75
CA CYS A 287 -11.86 -11.28 -23.70
C CYS A 287 -11.51 -11.75 -25.11
N VAL A 288 -10.42 -12.49 -25.23
CA VAL A 288 -9.98 -13.14 -26.47
C VAL A 288 -9.39 -14.51 -26.16
N ILE A 289 -9.39 -15.42 -27.13
CA ILE A 289 -8.72 -16.71 -27.01
C ILE A 289 -7.43 -16.65 -27.83
N GLU A 290 -6.29 -16.77 -27.15
CA GLU A 290 -4.97 -16.73 -27.77
C GLU A 290 -4.17 -17.96 -27.33
N GLY A 291 -3.76 -18.80 -28.28
CA GLY A 291 -2.95 -19.99 -28.00
C GLY A 291 -3.59 -20.90 -26.95
N GLU A 292 -4.88 -21.21 -27.12
CA GLU A 292 -5.69 -22.10 -26.26
C GLU A 292 -5.89 -21.57 -24.83
N THR A 293 -5.65 -20.28 -24.60
CA THR A 293 -5.81 -19.60 -23.30
C THR A 293 -6.83 -18.48 -23.43
N LEU A 294 -7.72 -18.34 -22.44
CA LEU A 294 -8.61 -17.18 -22.36
C LEU A 294 -7.84 -15.99 -21.77
N LEU A 295 -7.74 -14.90 -22.50
CA LEU A 295 -7.23 -13.64 -21.97
C LEU A 295 -8.40 -12.73 -21.63
N ILE A 296 -8.52 -12.33 -20.37
CA ILE A 296 -9.36 -11.22 -19.92
C ILE A 296 -8.49 -9.97 -19.95
N ARG A 297 -8.88 -8.96 -20.74
CA ARG A 297 -8.04 -7.79 -21.00
C ARG A 297 -8.74 -6.52 -20.57
N THR A 298 -7.96 -5.62 -20.00
CA THR A 298 -8.37 -4.25 -19.69
C THR A 298 -7.26 -3.28 -20.07
N VAL A 299 -7.58 -2.00 -20.17
CA VAL A 299 -6.61 -0.93 -20.40
C VAL A 299 -6.36 -0.15 -19.11
N PRO A 300 -5.20 0.50 -18.94
CA PRO A 300 -4.85 1.18 -17.69
C PRO A 300 -5.90 2.16 -17.15
N GLY A 301 -6.57 2.91 -18.03
CA GLY A 301 -7.61 3.88 -17.65
C GLY A 301 -8.93 3.27 -17.18
N ASN A 302 -9.12 1.97 -17.39
CA ASN A 302 -10.36 1.25 -17.06
C ASN A 302 -10.15 0.11 -16.06
N TRP A 303 -8.99 0.07 -15.39
CA TRP A 303 -8.71 -0.94 -14.38
C TRP A 303 -9.79 -0.94 -13.29
N GLY A 304 -10.45 -2.09 -13.11
CA GLY A 304 -11.50 -2.27 -12.12
C GLY A 304 -12.86 -1.68 -12.50
N VAL A 305 -13.03 -1.20 -13.73
CA VAL A 305 -14.31 -0.65 -14.22
C VAL A 305 -15.10 -1.74 -14.93
N ASN A 306 -16.38 -1.94 -14.57
CA ASN A 306 -17.31 -2.89 -15.21
C ASN A 306 -16.69 -4.29 -15.38
N THR A 307 -16.04 -4.77 -14.33
CA THR A 307 -15.37 -6.10 -14.26
C THR A 307 -16.34 -7.24 -14.52
N ASN A 308 -17.61 -7.09 -14.12
CA ASN A 308 -18.70 -8.04 -14.38
C ASN A 308 -18.98 -8.26 -15.87
N ASP A 309 -18.67 -7.29 -16.72
CA ASP A 309 -18.92 -7.34 -18.17
C ASP A 309 -17.67 -7.72 -18.98
N ALA A 310 -16.56 -8.06 -18.29
CA ALA A 310 -15.27 -8.27 -18.94
C ALA A 310 -15.28 -9.39 -19.98
N CYS A 311 -16.11 -10.41 -19.78
CA CYS A 311 -16.26 -11.55 -20.68
C CYS A 311 -17.61 -11.58 -21.41
N GLU A 312 -18.38 -10.49 -21.46
CA GLU A 312 -19.76 -10.52 -22.00
C GLU A 312 -19.88 -11.04 -23.45
N LYS A 313 -18.77 -10.97 -24.20
CA LYS A 313 -18.65 -11.41 -25.60
C LYS A 313 -18.08 -12.81 -25.77
N LEU A 314 -17.88 -13.56 -24.68
CA LEU A 314 -17.26 -14.90 -24.71
C LEU A 314 -17.95 -15.85 -25.70
N VAL A 315 -19.29 -15.82 -25.78
CA VAL A 315 -20.08 -16.66 -26.69
C VAL A 315 -19.74 -16.40 -28.16
N GLU A 316 -19.37 -15.17 -28.53
CA GLU A 316 -19.04 -14.82 -29.92
C GLU A 316 -17.66 -15.37 -30.36
N LEU A 317 -16.88 -15.94 -29.42
CA LEU A 317 -15.55 -16.50 -29.65
C LEU A 317 -15.56 -18.02 -29.85
N LEU A 318 -16.70 -18.68 -29.64
CA LEU A 318 -16.91 -20.13 -29.75
C LEU A 318 -17.58 -20.48 -31.08
#